data_AF-A0AA88XMU0-F1
#
_entry.id   AF-A0AA88XMU0-F1
#
_cell.length_a   1.000
_cell.length_b   1.000
_cell.length_c   1.000
_cell.angle_alpha   90.00
_cell.angle_beta   90.00
_cell.angle_gamma   90.00
#
_symmetry.space_group_name_H-M   'P 1'
#
loop_
_entity.id
_entity.type
_entity.pdbx_description
1 polymer ?
#
loop_
_entity_poly.entity_id
_entity_poly.type
_entity_poly.pdbx_seq_one_letter_code
_entity_poly.pdbx_strand_id
1 'polypeptide(L)'
;MKYDWSKITTVVAVKFVPEMLCIGHKYGAKVVIMNTFPVKQLENATARTIWVKQNLQRVQDNFLDGLNIDFEEPIRKRYIFEKWAYTALVEEAYKTFKAVNPNYQVTIDVPYSPNCIYDRCYDYRSLSSVTDFLVLMAYDEWDRQEADNFAGPIGDYVKTTKGIFDYIDLTIPAYQLLLAVPWYGDIYPCVTLSENMTWQLWYDDPHSLSIKYKFALDLGIRGVGMWNAECVDYKKDPKGLEEMWAALPRYNNTSR
;
A
#
# COMPACT_ATOMS: atom_id res chain seq x y z
N MET A 1 10.56 -20.14 -0.39
CA MET A 1 9.96 -18.93 0.21
C MET A 1 8.73 -19.34 0.99
N LYS A 2 8.45 -18.63 2.08
CA LYS A 2 7.65 -19.12 3.19
C LYS A 2 6.20 -18.60 3.20
N TYR A 3 5.78 -17.88 2.15
CA TYR A 3 4.42 -17.33 2.05
C TYR A 3 3.38 -18.37 1.63
N ASP A 4 2.12 -18.13 1.99
CA ASP A 4 0.99 -18.85 1.43
C ASP A 4 0.63 -18.28 0.05
N TRP A 5 1.31 -18.78 -0.99
CA TRP A 5 1.11 -18.37 -2.38
C TRP A 5 -0.29 -18.67 -2.92
N SER A 6 -1.09 -19.52 -2.27
CA SER A 6 -2.47 -19.75 -2.68
C SER A 6 -3.37 -18.53 -2.45
N LYS A 7 -2.92 -17.57 -1.63
CA LYS A 7 -3.65 -16.35 -1.24
C LYS A 7 -3.12 -15.09 -1.92
N ILE A 8 -1.91 -15.12 -2.47
CA ILE A 8 -1.24 -13.96 -3.05
C ILE A 8 -1.64 -13.79 -4.51
N THR A 9 -2.13 -12.61 -4.86
CA THR A 9 -2.40 -12.26 -6.28
C THR A 9 -1.38 -11.30 -6.86
N THR A 10 -0.73 -10.49 -6.01
CA THR A 10 0.31 -9.56 -6.41
C THR A 10 1.34 -9.45 -5.30
N VAL A 11 2.62 -9.45 -5.66
CA VAL A 11 3.74 -9.03 -4.81
C VAL A 11 4.25 -7.69 -5.31
N VAL A 12 4.33 -6.70 -4.41
CA VAL A 12 5.06 -5.44 -4.65
C VAL A 12 6.49 -5.62 -4.14
N ALA A 13 7.45 -5.67 -5.06
CA ALA A 13 8.85 -5.92 -4.74
C ALA A 13 9.61 -4.60 -4.55
N VAL A 14 10.09 -4.34 -3.32
CA VAL A 14 10.97 -3.19 -3.01
C VAL A 14 12.32 -3.29 -3.74
N LYS A 15 12.79 -4.52 -3.93
CA LYS A 15 14.00 -4.85 -4.70
C LYS A 15 13.68 -6.03 -5.61
N PHE A 16 14.30 -6.05 -6.79
CA PHE A 16 14.15 -7.17 -7.70
C PHE A 16 14.83 -8.42 -7.11
N VAL A 17 14.06 -9.49 -6.97
CA VAL A 17 14.52 -10.81 -6.51
C VAL A 17 14.08 -11.83 -7.56
N PRO A 18 14.99 -12.34 -8.43
CA PRO A 18 14.62 -13.23 -9.53
C PRO A 18 13.83 -14.47 -9.09
N GLU A 19 14.14 -15.02 -7.93
CA GLU A 19 13.45 -16.20 -7.41
C GLU A 19 11.98 -15.90 -7.11
N MET A 20 11.66 -14.68 -6.62
CA MET A 20 10.28 -14.26 -6.34
C MET A 20 9.42 -14.27 -7.60
N LEU A 21 10.02 -13.92 -8.74
CA LEU A 21 9.34 -13.91 -10.02
C LEU A 21 8.86 -15.31 -10.41
N CYS A 22 9.79 -16.27 -10.46
CA CYS A 22 9.49 -17.65 -10.83
C CYS A 22 8.44 -18.27 -9.91
N ILE A 23 8.55 -18.04 -8.60
CA ILE A 23 7.58 -18.59 -7.65
C ILE A 23 6.24 -17.87 -7.77
N GLY A 24 6.21 -16.54 -7.88
CA GLY A 24 4.97 -15.79 -8.08
C GLY A 24 4.20 -16.26 -9.31
N HIS A 25 4.86 -16.30 -10.46
CA HIS A 25 4.26 -16.77 -11.71
C HIS A 25 3.80 -18.22 -11.65
N LYS A 26 4.54 -19.10 -10.95
CA LYS A 26 4.11 -20.50 -10.73
C LYS A 26 2.75 -20.59 -10.04
N TYR A 27 2.41 -19.65 -9.16
CA TYR A 27 1.12 -19.59 -8.47
C TYR A 27 0.14 -18.59 -9.10
N GLY A 28 0.46 -18.02 -10.26
CA GLY A 28 -0.39 -17.04 -10.95
C GLY A 28 -0.42 -15.66 -10.27
N ALA A 29 0.50 -15.39 -9.34
CA ALA A 29 0.66 -14.08 -8.72
C ALA A 29 1.49 -13.16 -9.63
N LYS A 30 1.05 -11.91 -9.77
CA LYS A 30 1.84 -10.85 -10.40
C LYS A 30 3.01 -10.44 -9.49
N VAL A 31 4.14 -10.08 -10.08
CA VAL A 31 5.26 -9.46 -9.37
C VAL A 31 5.53 -8.10 -10.00
N VAL A 32 5.19 -7.04 -9.27
CA VAL A 32 5.41 -5.65 -9.70
C VAL A 32 6.58 -5.06 -8.94
N ILE A 33 7.32 -4.14 -9.57
CA ILE A 33 8.43 -3.45 -8.91
C ILE A 33 7.95 -2.15 -8.30
N MET A 34 8.40 -1.85 -7.08
CA MET A 34 8.16 -0.56 -6.44
C MET A 34 9.23 0.45 -6.86
N ASN A 35 8.80 1.69 -7.13
CA ASN A 35 9.73 2.79 -7.33
C ASN A 35 9.09 4.14 -6.97
N THR A 36 9.93 5.14 -6.71
CA THR A 36 9.50 6.49 -6.38
C THR A 36 10.07 7.52 -7.36
N PHE A 37 9.46 8.71 -7.39
CA PHE A 37 9.86 9.80 -8.26
C PHE A 37 10.25 11.03 -7.43
N PRO A 38 11.36 11.72 -7.72
CA PRO A 38 11.79 12.87 -6.93
C PRO A 38 10.86 14.07 -7.12
N VAL A 39 10.22 14.54 -6.04
CA VAL A 39 9.28 15.67 -6.04
C VAL A 39 9.83 16.93 -6.72
N LYS A 40 11.13 17.21 -6.56
CA LYS A 40 11.80 18.37 -7.19
C LYS A 40 11.83 18.33 -8.73
N GLN A 41 11.62 17.18 -9.34
CA GLN A 41 11.58 17.02 -10.80
C GLN A 41 10.15 16.84 -11.31
N LEU A 42 9.15 16.90 -10.44
CA LEU A 42 7.79 16.46 -10.77
C LEU A 42 7.22 17.28 -11.93
N GLU A 43 7.40 18.60 -11.91
CA GLU A 43 6.95 19.50 -12.98
C GLU A 43 7.75 19.36 -14.29
N ASN A 44 8.93 18.74 -14.27
CA ASN A 44 9.75 18.52 -15.46
C ASN A 44 9.22 17.32 -16.27
N ALA A 45 8.44 17.63 -17.32
CA ALA A 45 7.85 16.62 -18.19
C ALA A 45 8.87 15.66 -18.81
N THR A 46 10.02 16.16 -19.25
CA THR A 46 11.09 15.31 -19.80
C THR A 46 11.63 14.34 -18.77
N ALA A 47 11.80 14.77 -17.51
CA ALA A 47 12.25 13.89 -16.43
C ALA A 47 11.22 12.80 -16.13
N ARG A 48 9.91 13.14 -16.14
CA ARG A 48 8.83 12.15 -16.01
C ARG A 48 8.89 11.11 -17.12
N THR A 49 8.98 11.54 -18.37
CA THR A 49 9.07 10.63 -19.53
C THR A 49 10.28 9.71 -19.48
N ILE A 50 11.45 10.24 -19.10
CA ILE A 50 12.66 9.42 -18.95
C ILE A 50 12.45 8.38 -17.86
N TRP A 51 11.94 8.78 -16.70
CA TRP A 51 11.71 7.86 -15.58
C TRP A 51 10.67 6.77 -15.93
N VAL A 52 9.58 7.13 -16.61
CA VAL A 52 8.56 6.16 -17.06
C VAL A 52 9.18 5.13 -18.00
N LYS A 53 9.96 5.58 -19.00
CA LYS A 53 10.65 4.68 -19.94
C LYS A 53 11.67 3.78 -19.25
N GLN A 54 12.42 4.30 -18.29
CA GLN A 54 13.39 3.52 -17.51
C GLN A 54 12.70 2.44 -16.68
N ASN A 55 11.57 2.74 -16.06
CA ASN A 55 10.80 1.74 -15.31
C ASN A 55 10.16 0.70 -16.23
N LEU A 56 9.63 1.11 -17.38
CA LEU A 56 9.12 0.17 -18.38
C LEU A 56 10.23 -0.79 -18.85
N GLN A 57 11.40 -0.25 -19.19
CA GLN A 57 12.55 -1.06 -19.60
C GLN A 57 12.93 -2.05 -18.50
N ARG A 58 13.02 -1.59 -17.24
CA ARG A 58 13.31 -2.47 -16.09
C ARG A 58 12.26 -3.57 -15.96
N VAL A 59 10.99 -3.26 -16.16
CA VAL A 59 9.91 -4.25 -16.09
C VAL A 59 10.05 -5.29 -17.20
N GLN A 60 10.38 -4.88 -18.42
CA GLN A 60 10.60 -5.78 -19.54
C GLN A 60 11.85 -6.65 -19.38
N ASP A 61 12.98 -6.05 -18.99
CA ASP A 61 14.27 -6.75 -18.82
C ASP A 61 14.21 -7.83 -17.75
N ASN A 62 13.35 -7.63 -16.75
CA ASN A 62 13.21 -8.52 -15.60
C ASN A 62 11.91 -9.32 -15.62
N PHE A 63 11.16 -9.29 -16.73
CA PHE A 63 9.90 -10.03 -16.92
C PHE A 63 8.84 -9.78 -15.83
N LEU A 64 8.85 -8.58 -15.24
CA LEU A 64 7.93 -8.16 -14.19
C LEU A 64 6.55 -7.86 -14.78
N ASP A 65 5.55 -7.79 -13.90
CA ASP A 65 4.16 -7.59 -14.28
C ASP A 65 3.69 -6.13 -14.14
N GLY A 66 4.59 -5.19 -13.86
CA GLY A 66 4.28 -3.77 -13.82
C GLY A 66 4.99 -2.99 -12.71
N LEU A 67 4.39 -1.88 -12.30
CA LEU A 67 4.99 -0.83 -11.49
C LEU A 67 4.05 -0.40 -10.37
N ASN A 68 4.57 -0.35 -9.14
CA ASN A 68 3.92 0.33 -8.02
C ASN A 68 4.66 1.64 -7.74
N ILE A 69 3.97 2.77 -7.84
CA ILE A 69 4.53 4.10 -7.62
C ILE A 69 4.33 4.48 -6.15
N ASP A 70 5.42 4.43 -5.40
CA ASP A 70 5.45 4.72 -3.97
C ASP A 70 5.89 6.19 -3.75
N PHE A 71 5.00 7.11 -4.10
CA PHE A 71 5.26 8.55 -3.99
C PHE A 71 4.71 9.07 -2.65
N GLU A 72 5.61 9.16 -1.68
CA GLU A 72 5.31 9.52 -0.29
C GLU A 72 5.70 10.97 0.07
N GLU A 73 6.01 11.79 -0.93
CA GLU A 73 6.54 13.15 -0.75
C GLU A 73 5.43 14.19 -0.53
N PRO A 74 5.62 15.18 0.37
CA PRO A 74 4.60 16.19 0.64
C PRO A 74 4.35 17.08 -0.59
N ILE A 75 3.07 17.22 -0.97
CA ILE A 75 2.59 18.23 -1.92
C ILE A 75 1.46 19.00 -1.24
N ARG A 76 1.81 20.14 -0.64
CA ARG A 76 0.85 20.96 0.13
C ARG A 76 -0.29 21.46 -0.75
N LYS A 77 -1.45 21.71 -0.12
CA LYS A 77 -2.70 22.15 -0.78
C LYS A 77 -2.52 23.29 -1.80
N ARG A 78 -1.63 24.24 -1.51
CA ARG A 78 -1.33 25.42 -2.35
C ARG A 78 -0.56 25.13 -3.65
N TYR A 79 0.15 24.00 -3.75
CA TYR A 79 0.99 23.67 -4.90
C TYR A 79 0.16 22.97 -5.98
N ILE A 80 -0.64 23.74 -6.71
CA ILE A 80 -1.55 23.20 -7.73
C ILE A 80 -0.80 22.53 -8.89
N PHE A 81 0.29 23.13 -9.37
CA PHE A 81 1.07 22.59 -10.48
C PHE A 81 1.76 21.27 -10.13
N GLU A 82 2.32 21.12 -8.93
CA GLU A 82 2.87 19.85 -8.46
C GLU A 82 1.81 18.74 -8.42
N LYS A 83 0.57 19.01 -7.96
CA LYS A 83 -0.52 18.03 -7.95
C LYS A 83 -0.90 17.57 -9.36
N TRP A 84 -0.99 18.51 -10.31
CA TRP A 84 -1.23 18.18 -11.71
C TRP A 84 -0.06 17.41 -12.33
N ALA A 85 1.17 17.78 -11.98
CA ALA A 85 2.36 17.10 -12.44
C ALA A 85 2.46 15.66 -11.89
N TYR A 86 2.04 15.42 -10.65
CA TYR A 86 1.93 14.06 -10.12
C TYR A 86 0.89 13.24 -10.89
N THR A 87 -0.29 13.80 -11.10
CA THR A 87 -1.34 13.13 -11.89
C THR A 87 -0.84 12.81 -13.31
N ALA A 88 -0.11 13.74 -13.94
CA ALA A 88 0.48 13.54 -15.25
C ALA A 88 1.58 12.46 -15.26
N LEU A 89 2.39 12.35 -14.21
CA LEU A 89 3.37 11.26 -14.06
C LEU A 89 2.66 9.89 -14.08
N VAL A 90 1.62 9.76 -13.25
CA VAL A 90 0.89 8.49 -13.09
C VAL A 90 0.12 8.16 -14.37
N GLU A 91 -0.51 9.15 -14.99
CA GLU A 91 -1.19 8.98 -16.28
C GLU A 91 -0.23 8.56 -17.40
N GLU A 92 0.95 9.18 -17.47
CA GLU A 92 1.98 8.81 -18.44
C GLU A 92 2.49 7.38 -18.22
N ALA A 93 2.74 6.99 -16.96
CA ALA A 93 3.12 5.62 -16.61
C ALA A 93 2.01 4.63 -16.99
N TYR A 94 0.78 4.88 -16.58
CA TYR A 94 -0.37 4.02 -16.85
C TYR A 94 -0.58 3.81 -18.34
N LYS A 95 -0.69 4.89 -19.13
CA LYS A 95 -0.88 4.79 -20.58
C LYS A 95 0.30 4.07 -21.27
N THR A 96 1.53 4.39 -20.88
CA THR A 96 2.73 3.79 -21.48
C THR A 96 2.80 2.28 -21.23
N PHE A 97 2.56 1.85 -19.98
CA PHE A 97 2.59 0.43 -19.61
C PHE A 97 1.44 -0.34 -20.27
N LYS A 98 0.22 0.19 -20.21
CA LYS A 98 -0.96 -0.46 -20.81
C LYS A 98 -0.88 -0.57 -22.33
N ALA A 99 -0.25 0.40 -22.99
CA ALA A 99 -0.03 0.34 -24.44
C ALA A 99 0.93 -0.79 -24.86
N VAL A 100 1.88 -1.15 -23.99
CA VAL A 100 2.82 -2.25 -24.23
C VAL A 100 2.19 -3.59 -23.89
N ASN A 101 1.54 -3.68 -22.72
CA ASN A 101 0.85 -4.88 -22.28
C ASN A 101 -0.35 -4.49 -21.40
N PRO A 102 -1.60 -4.75 -21.83
CA PRO A 102 -2.78 -4.39 -21.05
C PRO A 102 -2.83 -5.10 -19.68
N ASN A 103 -2.11 -6.22 -19.53
CA ASN A 103 -2.03 -6.96 -18.28
C ASN A 103 -1.04 -6.37 -17.26
N TYR A 104 -0.16 -5.44 -17.68
CA TYR A 104 0.72 -4.76 -16.74
C TYR A 104 -0.09 -4.00 -15.70
N GLN A 105 0.25 -4.22 -14.43
CA GLN A 105 -0.38 -3.56 -13.31
C GLN A 105 0.40 -2.28 -12.96
N VAL A 106 -0.29 -1.15 -12.94
CA VAL A 106 0.23 0.14 -12.47
C VAL A 106 -0.61 0.59 -11.30
N THR A 107 -0.01 0.63 -10.11
CA THR A 107 -0.66 1.01 -8.85
C THR A 107 0.11 2.12 -8.17
N ILE A 108 -0.53 2.80 -7.22
CA ILE A 108 0.13 3.84 -6.42
C ILE A 108 -0.19 3.64 -4.94
N ASP A 109 0.78 3.92 -4.08
CA ASP A 109 0.58 3.98 -2.64
C ASP A 109 0.03 5.35 -2.25
N VAL A 110 -1.00 5.36 -1.40
CA VAL A 110 -1.65 6.57 -0.89
C VAL A 110 -1.80 6.49 0.63
N PRO A 111 -1.81 7.64 1.34
CA PRO A 111 -2.11 7.64 2.77
C PRO A 111 -3.44 6.96 3.09
N TYR A 112 -3.62 6.50 4.33
CA TYR A 112 -4.89 5.90 4.79
C TYR A 112 -6.09 6.85 4.70
N SER A 113 -5.86 8.17 4.65
CA SER A 113 -6.90 9.20 4.52
C SER A 113 -6.51 10.22 3.44
N PRO A 114 -7.46 10.66 2.59
CA PRO A 114 -7.20 11.67 1.57
C PRO A 114 -7.17 13.10 2.13
N ASN A 115 -7.36 13.29 3.44
CA ASN A 115 -7.50 14.60 4.08
C ASN A 115 -6.17 15.32 4.30
N CYS A 116 -5.28 15.32 3.29
CA CYS A 116 -4.01 16.04 3.33
C CYS A 116 -3.08 15.63 4.49
N ILE A 117 -3.18 14.40 5.00
CA ILE A 117 -2.28 13.93 6.06
C ILE A 117 -0.83 13.93 5.55
N TYR A 118 0.11 14.26 6.42
CA TYR A 118 1.54 14.40 6.08
C TYR A 118 1.83 15.37 4.92
N ASP A 119 1.01 16.42 4.76
CA ASP A 119 1.08 17.36 3.62
C ASP A 119 0.88 16.68 2.24
N ARG A 120 0.31 15.46 2.17
CA ARG A 120 0.01 14.74 0.93
C ARG A 120 -1.36 15.10 0.38
N CYS A 121 -1.50 16.31 -0.16
CA CYS A 121 -2.76 16.81 -0.70
C CYS A 121 -2.98 16.47 -2.18
N TYR A 122 -2.81 15.22 -2.59
CA TYR A 122 -2.87 14.84 -4.01
C TYR A 122 -4.28 14.91 -4.60
N ASP A 123 -4.39 14.90 -5.92
CA ASP A 123 -5.68 14.75 -6.62
C ASP A 123 -6.06 13.27 -6.72
N TYR A 124 -6.50 12.70 -5.60
CA TYR A 124 -6.83 11.28 -5.49
C TYR A 124 -7.89 10.81 -6.47
N ARG A 125 -8.85 11.69 -6.82
CA ARG A 125 -9.90 11.35 -7.79
C ARG A 125 -9.30 11.17 -9.18
N SER A 126 -8.50 12.13 -9.63
CA SER A 126 -7.81 12.02 -10.93
C SER A 126 -6.84 10.85 -10.93
N LEU A 127 -6.04 10.67 -9.88
CA LEU A 127 -5.13 9.52 -9.73
C LEU A 127 -5.85 8.18 -9.82
N SER A 128 -7.01 8.04 -9.15
CA SER A 128 -7.82 6.82 -9.20
C SER A 128 -8.32 6.47 -10.61
N SER A 129 -8.42 7.46 -11.52
CA SER A 129 -8.87 7.24 -12.89
C SER A 129 -7.74 6.81 -13.85
N VAL A 130 -6.48 6.92 -13.41
CA VAL A 130 -5.28 6.63 -14.21
C VAL A 130 -4.35 5.62 -13.52
N THR A 131 -4.94 4.70 -12.77
CA THR A 131 -4.26 3.61 -12.06
C THR A 131 -5.16 2.37 -12.10
N ASP A 132 -4.59 1.18 -11.92
CA ASP A 132 -5.39 -0.04 -11.74
C ASP A 132 -6.16 -0.03 -10.43
N PHE A 133 -5.57 0.52 -9.36
CA PHE A 133 -6.19 0.81 -8.07
C PHE A 133 -5.22 1.61 -7.17
N LEU A 134 -5.76 2.16 -6.08
CA LEU A 134 -5.03 2.83 -5.00
C LEU A 134 -4.72 1.85 -3.88
N VAL A 135 -3.48 1.83 -3.39
CA VAL A 135 -3.06 1.03 -2.23
C VAL A 135 -3.08 1.96 -1.01
N LEU A 136 -4.09 1.81 -0.16
CA LEU A 136 -4.27 2.62 1.04
C LEU A 136 -3.37 2.07 2.14
N MET A 137 -2.37 2.85 2.53
CA MET A 137 -1.42 2.52 3.58
C MET A 137 -2.02 2.76 4.97
N ALA A 138 -2.87 1.84 5.43
CA ALA A 138 -3.57 1.88 6.73
C ALA A 138 -2.70 1.36 7.87
N TYR A 139 -1.53 1.98 8.00
CA TYR A 139 -0.52 1.76 9.04
C TYR A 139 0.18 3.09 9.34
N ASP A 140 0.92 3.13 10.46
CA ASP A 140 1.55 4.34 11.00
C ASP A 140 0.55 5.49 11.24
N GLU A 141 -0.71 5.15 11.56
CA GLU A 141 -1.81 6.11 11.68
C GLU A 141 -1.78 6.91 13.00
N TRP A 142 -0.96 6.46 13.97
CA TRP A 142 -0.86 7.06 15.29
C TRP A 142 0.35 8.00 15.39
N ASP A 143 0.09 9.31 15.28
CA ASP A 143 1.13 10.31 15.48
C ASP A 143 1.39 10.50 16.99
N ARG A 144 2.58 10.07 17.42
CA ARG A 144 3.06 10.24 18.80
C ARG A 144 3.15 11.69 19.23
N GLN A 145 3.52 12.60 18.34
CA GLN A 145 3.67 14.01 18.67
C GLN A 145 2.31 14.65 18.94
N GLU A 146 1.30 14.30 18.13
CA GLU A 146 -0.07 14.76 18.35
C GLU A 146 -0.72 14.10 19.57
N ALA A 147 -0.30 12.88 19.91
CA ALA A 147 -0.83 12.11 21.03
C ALA A 147 -0.05 12.33 22.35
N ASP A 148 0.69 13.44 22.53
CA ASP A 148 1.47 13.70 23.76
C ASP A 148 2.36 12.52 24.21
N ASN A 149 2.91 11.77 23.25
CA ASN A 149 3.66 10.52 23.44
C ASN A 149 2.89 9.34 24.06
N PHE A 150 1.55 9.39 24.09
CA PHE A 150 0.73 8.23 24.44
C PHE A 150 0.87 7.14 23.38
N ALA A 151 1.04 5.90 23.85
CA ALA A 151 1.08 4.72 22.99
C ALA A 151 -0.30 4.46 22.38
N GLY A 152 -0.33 3.99 21.13
CA GLY A 152 -1.59 3.75 20.42
C GLY A 152 -1.45 2.76 19.26
N PRO A 153 -2.59 2.42 18.63
CA PRO A 153 -2.67 1.41 17.58
C PRO A 153 -1.95 1.85 16.32
N ILE A 154 -1.22 0.94 15.69
CA ILE A 154 -0.47 1.22 14.45
C ILE A 154 -1.37 1.39 13.22
N GLY A 155 -2.43 0.57 13.10
CA GLY A 155 -3.55 0.81 12.21
C GLY A 155 -4.82 0.91 13.04
N ASP A 156 -5.33 2.11 13.28
CA ASP A 156 -6.50 2.32 14.12
C ASP A 156 -7.78 2.00 13.32
N TYR A 157 -8.63 1.13 13.84
CA TYR A 157 -9.85 0.75 13.12
C TYR A 157 -10.75 1.95 12.78
N VAL A 158 -10.86 2.93 13.67
CA VAL A 158 -11.73 4.10 13.47
C VAL A 158 -11.13 5.05 12.45
N LYS A 159 -9.83 5.33 12.51
CA LYS A 159 -9.14 6.16 11.50
C LYS A 159 -9.12 5.49 10.14
N THR A 160 -8.77 4.20 10.05
CA THR A 160 -8.79 3.43 8.81
C THR A 160 -10.17 3.47 8.14
N THR A 161 -11.23 3.11 8.88
CA THR A 161 -12.59 3.05 8.31
C THR A 161 -13.10 4.42 7.89
N LYS A 162 -12.81 5.46 8.67
CA LYS A 162 -13.12 6.85 8.29
C LYS A 162 -12.36 7.26 7.02
N GLY A 163 -11.07 6.99 6.94
CA GLY A 163 -10.24 7.33 5.77
C GLY A 163 -10.75 6.69 4.48
N ILE A 164 -11.20 5.43 4.56
CA ILE A 164 -11.84 4.73 3.43
C ILE A 164 -13.13 5.45 2.99
N PHE A 165 -14.01 5.83 3.93
CA PHE A 165 -15.22 6.59 3.58
C PHE A 165 -14.88 7.96 2.99
N ASP A 166 -13.86 8.64 3.50
CA ASP A 166 -13.41 9.92 2.94
C ASP A 166 -12.93 9.76 1.48
N TYR A 167 -12.28 8.64 1.12
CA TYR A 167 -11.94 8.34 -0.29
C TYR A 167 -13.19 8.12 -1.14
N ILE A 168 -14.19 7.39 -0.62
CA ILE A 168 -15.46 7.14 -1.32
C ILE A 168 -16.24 8.44 -1.53
N ASP A 169 -16.22 9.35 -0.55
CA ASP A 169 -16.84 10.69 -0.63
C ASP A 169 -16.20 11.58 -1.71
N LEU A 170 -14.96 11.30 -2.11
CA LEU A 170 -14.33 11.88 -3.32
C LEU A 170 -14.84 11.27 -4.63
N THR A 171 -15.91 10.45 -4.59
CA THR A 171 -16.50 9.69 -5.70
C THR A 171 -15.58 8.62 -6.29
N ILE A 172 -14.62 8.12 -5.49
CA ILE A 172 -13.76 7.02 -5.89
C ILE A 172 -14.50 5.71 -5.59
N PRO A 173 -14.75 4.84 -6.58
CA PRO A 173 -15.43 3.57 -6.33
C PRO A 173 -14.65 2.68 -5.37
N ALA A 174 -15.33 1.96 -4.47
CA ALA A 174 -14.68 1.06 -3.51
C ALA A 174 -13.76 0.02 -4.20
N TYR A 175 -14.14 -0.48 -5.37
CA TYR A 175 -13.31 -1.44 -6.14
C TYR A 175 -12.00 -0.85 -6.68
N GLN A 176 -11.81 0.49 -6.64
CA GLN A 176 -10.53 1.15 -6.95
C GLN A 176 -9.61 1.25 -5.73
N LEU A 177 -10.02 0.76 -4.55
CA LEU A 177 -9.23 0.81 -3.33
C LEU A 177 -8.74 -0.59 -2.98
N LEU A 178 -7.51 -0.69 -2.46
CA LEU A 178 -6.95 -1.87 -1.80
C LEU A 178 -6.47 -1.45 -0.41
N LEU A 179 -6.89 -2.18 0.63
CA LEU A 179 -6.55 -1.85 2.01
C LEU A 179 -5.26 -2.57 2.45
N ALA A 180 -4.14 -1.85 2.58
CA ALA A 180 -2.90 -2.40 3.11
C ALA A 180 -2.79 -2.15 4.62
N VAL A 181 -2.55 -3.21 5.40
CA VAL A 181 -2.51 -3.16 6.89
C VAL A 181 -1.14 -3.60 7.43
N PRO A 182 -0.77 -3.24 8.67
CA PRO A 182 0.54 -3.59 9.20
C PRO A 182 0.58 -5.05 9.66
N TRP A 183 1.66 -5.74 9.33
CA TRP A 183 2.05 -7.03 9.92
C TRP A 183 3.21 -6.87 10.91
N TYR A 184 3.36 -5.65 11.43
CA TYR A 184 4.32 -5.25 12.46
C TYR A 184 3.58 -4.45 13.54
N GLY A 185 4.30 -4.09 14.59
CA GLY A 185 3.78 -3.26 15.67
C GLY A 185 4.85 -2.33 16.21
N ASP A 186 4.43 -1.41 17.07
CA ASP A 186 5.29 -0.43 17.71
C ASP A 186 5.47 -0.73 19.20
N ILE A 187 6.71 -0.54 19.66
CA ILE A 187 7.09 -0.70 21.06
C ILE A 187 7.34 0.68 21.65
N TYR A 188 6.60 1.00 22.71
CA TYR A 188 6.62 2.29 23.39
C TYR A 188 7.25 2.17 24.78
N PRO A 189 8.14 3.10 25.17
CA PRO A 189 8.56 3.23 26.57
C PRO A 189 7.41 3.84 27.38
N CYS A 190 7.09 3.28 28.54
CA CYS A 190 6.09 3.85 29.42
C CYS A 190 6.61 5.13 30.10
N VAL A 191 5.77 6.17 30.20
CA VAL A 191 6.15 7.49 30.72
C VAL A 191 6.17 7.56 32.26
N THR A 192 5.38 6.74 32.95
CA THR A 192 5.33 6.67 34.42
C THR A 192 5.21 5.22 34.86
N LEU A 193 6.09 4.75 35.75
CA LEU A 193 6.09 3.38 36.24
C LEU A 193 6.34 3.30 37.74
N SER A 194 5.53 2.46 38.38
CA SER A 194 5.85 1.82 39.64
C SER A 194 7.02 0.84 39.43
N GLU A 195 8.22 1.32 39.72
CA GLU A 195 9.48 0.63 40.03
C GLU A 195 10.08 -0.46 39.10
N ASN A 196 9.39 -1.01 38.07
CA ASN A 196 9.98 -1.98 37.12
C ASN A 196 9.49 -1.77 35.67
N MET A 197 10.13 -0.89 34.88
CA MET A 197 9.69 -0.51 33.52
C MET A 197 9.53 -1.68 32.54
N THR A 198 8.29 -1.93 32.09
CA THR A 198 7.95 -2.90 31.04
C THR A 198 7.33 -2.17 29.85
N TRP A 199 7.94 -2.28 28.67
CA TRP A 199 7.50 -1.71 27.40
C TRP A 199 6.02 -2.01 27.08
N GLN A 200 5.35 -1.10 26.36
CA GLN A 200 4.01 -1.32 25.82
C GLN A 200 4.10 -1.61 24.31
N LEU A 201 3.55 -2.74 23.87
CA LEU A 201 3.49 -3.14 22.47
C LEU A 201 2.08 -2.93 21.92
N TRP A 202 1.97 -2.25 20.79
CA TRP A 202 0.74 -2.18 20.00
C TRP A 202 0.95 -2.83 18.63
N TYR A 203 0.08 -3.76 18.28
CA TYR A 203 0.14 -4.52 17.04
C TYR A 203 -1.26 -5.01 16.66
N ASP A 204 -1.39 -5.48 15.43
CA ASP A 204 -2.57 -6.19 14.97
C ASP A 204 -2.34 -7.72 15.04
N ASP A 205 -3.33 -8.44 15.57
CA ASP A 205 -3.36 -9.90 15.60
C ASP A 205 -4.34 -10.45 14.54
N PRO A 206 -4.39 -11.78 14.31
CA PRO A 206 -5.33 -12.36 13.34
C PRO A 206 -6.79 -11.94 13.56
N HIS A 207 -7.21 -11.72 14.82
CA HIS A 207 -8.56 -11.30 15.15
C HIS A 207 -8.82 -9.84 14.75
N SER A 208 -7.99 -8.89 15.15
CA SER A 208 -8.14 -7.47 14.80
C SER A 208 -8.03 -7.25 13.29
N LEU A 209 -7.13 -7.97 12.62
CA LEU A 209 -7.00 -7.98 11.16
C LEU A 209 -8.28 -8.49 10.49
N SER A 210 -8.86 -9.60 10.98
CA SER A 210 -10.08 -10.17 10.39
C SER A 210 -11.26 -9.19 10.40
N ILE A 211 -11.34 -8.30 11.40
CA ILE A 211 -12.36 -7.26 11.49
C ILE A 211 -12.17 -6.23 10.37
N LYS A 212 -10.93 -5.74 10.17
CA LYS A 212 -10.59 -4.81 9.08
C LYS A 212 -10.81 -5.43 7.70
N TYR A 213 -10.43 -6.69 7.54
CA TYR A 213 -10.62 -7.44 6.31
C TYR A 213 -12.10 -7.66 5.98
N LYS A 214 -12.91 -8.01 6.99
CA LYS A 214 -14.35 -8.13 6.83
C LYS A 214 -14.98 -6.80 6.45
N PHE A 215 -14.58 -5.71 7.09
CA PHE A 215 -15.04 -4.36 6.72
C PHE A 215 -14.74 -4.05 5.25
N ALA A 216 -13.50 -4.28 4.80
CA ALA A 216 -13.12 -4.07 3.41
C ALA A 216 -13.94 -4.92 2.43
N LEU A 217 -14.17 -6.20 2.77
CA LEU A 217 -14.97 -7.11 1.97
C LEU A 217 -16.44 -6.66 1.87
N ASP A 218 -17.06 -6.33 3.01
CA ASP A 218 -18.47 -5.91 3.09
C ASP A 218 -18.72 -4.60 2.32
N LEU A 219 -17.72 -3.72 2.24
CA LEU A 219 -17.79 -2.46 1.49
C LEU A 219 -17.50 -2.62 -0.02
N GLY A 220 -17.07 -3.80 -0.47
CA GLY A 220 -16.70 -4.05 -1.86
C GLY A 220 -15.36 -3.44 -2.27
N ILE A 221 -14.43 -3.27 -1.32
CA ILE A 221 -13.04 -2.91 -1.60
C ILE A 221 -12.38 -4.04 -2.41
N ARG A 222 -11.47 -3.70 -3.34
CA ARG A 222 -10.87 -4.65 -4.29
C ARG A 222 -10.17 -5.85 -3.65
N GLY A 223 -9.52 -5.58 -2.53
CA GLY A 223 -8.56 -6.47 -1.92
C GLY A 223 -8.02 -5.90 -0.62
N VAL A 224 -7.25 -6.74 0.06
CA VAL A 224 -6.43 -6.36 1.20
C VAL A 224 -4.98 -6.73 0.91
N GLY A 225 -4.05 -5.99 1.51
CA GLY A 225 -2.61 -6.19 1.44
C GLY A 225 -1.98 -6.07 2.82
N MET A 226 -0.69 -6.31 2.92
CA MET A 226 0.05 -6.18 4.16
C MET A 226 1.41 -5.52 3.94
N TRP A 227 1.80 -4.64 4.86
CA TRP A 227 3.17 -4.14 5.00
C TRP A 227 3.78 -4.71 6.28
N ASN A 228 4.79 -5.56 6.22
CA ASN A 228 5.00 -6.45 5.08
C ASN A 228 5.07 -7.92 5.54
N ALA A 229 4.97 -8.82 4.58
CA ALA A 229 4.90 -10.26 4.85
C ALA A 229 6.15 -10.84 5.54
N GLU A 230 7.29 -10.14 5.54
CA GLU A 230 8.54 -10.56 6.21
C GLU A 230 8.58 -10.17 7.70
N CYS A 231 7.68 -9.30 8.17
CA CYS A 231 7.66 -8.87 9.57
C CYS A 231 7.23 -9.96 10.56
N VAL A 232 6.63 -11.06 10.07
CA VAL A 232 6.23 -12.20 10.89
C VAL A 232 7.37 -13.22 10.97
N ASP A 233 7.76 -13.66 12.17
CA ASP A 233 8.87 -14.62 12.34
C ASP A 233 8.44 -16.06 11.97
N TYR A 234 8.72 -16.42 10.72
CA TYR A 234 8.46 -17.76 10.17
C TYR A 234 9.24 -18.92 10.81
N LYS A 235 10.16 -18.68 11.75
CA LYS A 235 10.91 -19.75 12.43
C LYS A 235 10.43 -19.96 13.86
N LYS A 236 10.11 -18.88 14.56
CA LYS A 236 9.82 -18.93 16.00
C LYS A 236 8.37 -19.21 16.34
N ASP A 237 7.42 -18.82 15.48
CA ASP A 237 6.00 -19.07 15.71
C ASP A 237 5.26 -19.52 14.44
N PRO A 238 5.37 -20.82 14.07
CA PRO A 238 4.65 -21.36 12.92
C PRO A 238 3.13 -21.27 13.04
N LYS A 239 2.58 -21.32 14.26
CA LYS A 239 1.14 -21.30 14.48
C LYS A 239 0.59 -19.89 14.30
N GLY A 240 1.20 -18.88 14.93
CA GLY A 240 0.81 -17.48 14.74
C GLY A 240 0.92 -17.07 13.28
N LEU A 241 1.95 -17.54 12.57
CA LEU A 241 2.06 -17.35 11.13
C LEU A 241 0.88 -17.95 10.36
N GLU A 242 0.52 -19.21 10.62
CA GLU A 242 -0.61 -19.86 9.97
C GLU A 242 -1.91 -19.07 10.21
N GLU A 243 -2.12 -18.59 11.44
CA GLU A 243 -3.28 -17.78 11.82
C GLU A 243 -3.32 -16.43 11.08
N MET A 244 -2.18 -15.75 10.90
CA MET A 244 -2.07 -14.51 10.13
C MET A 244 -2.47 -14.71 8.66
N TRP A 245 -1.97 -15.76 8.01
CA TRP A 245 -2.38 -16.11 6.65
C TRP A 245 -3.84 -16.57 6.58
N ALA A 246 -4.32 -17.30 7.59
CA ALA A 246 -5.70 -17.78 7.67
C ALA A 246 -6.71 -16.63 7.81
N ALA A 247 -6.32 -15.52 8.47
CA ALA A 247 -7.17 -14.34 8.64
C ALA A 247 -7.49 -13.64 7.31
N LEU A 248 -6.64 -13.76 6.28
CA LEU A 248 -6.87 -13.13 4.98
C LEU A 248 -8.21 -13.57 4.37
N PRO A 249 -9.03 -12.62 3.89
CA PRO A 249 -10.35 -12.89 3.36
C PRO A 249 -10.26 -13.59 2.00
N ARG A 250 -11.31 -14.33 1.64
CA ARG A 250 -11.48 -14.88 0.30
C ARG A 250 -12.31 -13.92 -0.54
N TYR A 251 -11.73 -13.40 -1.60
CA TYR A 251 -12.45 -12.62 -2.61
C TYR A 251 -12.98 -13.58 -3.69
N ASN A 252 -14.27 -13.48 -4.02
CA ASN A 252 -14.84 -14.25 -5.13
C ASN A 252 -14.33 -13.67 -6.46
N ASN A 253 -13.75 -14.51 -7.32
CA ASN A 253 -13.11 -14.14 -8.60
C ASN A 253 -14.08 -13.60 -9.69
N THR A 254 -15.33 -13.30 -9.37
CA THR A 254 -16.36 -12.98 -10.36
C THR A 254 -16.31 -11.55 -10.91
N SER A 255 -15.36 -10.69 -10.48
CA SER A 255 -15.33 -9.27 -10.88
C SER A 255 -13.92 -8.65 -10.90
N ARG A 256 -12.88 -9.41 -11.26
CA ARG A 256 -11.51 -8.88 -11.38
C ARG A 256 -11.06 -8.70 -12.82
#